data_AF-A0A6N7ANU2-F1
#
_entry.id   AF-A0A6N7ANU2-F1
#
_cell.length_a   1.000
_cell.length_b   1.000
_cell.length_c   1.000
_cell.angle_alpha   90.00
_cell.angle_beta   90.00
_cell.angle_gamma   90.00
#
_symmetry.space_group_name_H-M   'P 1'
#
loop_
_entity.id
_entity.type
_entity.pdbx_description
1 polymer ?
#
loop_
_entity_poly.entity_id
_entity_poly.type
_entity_poly.pdbx_seq_one_letter_code
_entity_poly.pdbx_strand_id
1 'polypeptide(L)'
;MHIESITLQNFRCFGAEPTIVTLGADVTALIGANGAGKSAFIEALCRLFGLTREERTLTRADVHFSPKESPDTIAERQIVIDVVFAFPELADEDPNAVRTVPEVFRIMTAAGPGEPLKARLRLEALWKRGESFVDEVETALYWITSLNGVEFGEDGGAGLDKQRVQNSDRGKVQLIHMPATRDGDAVTRQALRRLERSGDFGVETERDIQEISETLQKKIDEVPAIKWVAEKLTENWGRLHTASHLRDPCLVMLSQEFTQLLRSLTAKLSPTPDGRKRSIDELSEGQTSLFFLALAATLAQLESELAKGTPPDGFTDRDVAPPALTIYAVEEPPRESPRALLSVAIDGLAWHDLRGPSGHGSRHEPCARRAAARRPEGRPAFSARS
;
A
#
# COMPACT_ATOMS: atom_id res chain seq x y z
N MET A 1 -14.54 6.40 -8.45
CA MET A 1 -13.32 7.22 -8.43
C MET A 1 -12.12 6.33 -8.72
N HIS A 2 -11.16 6.79 -9.51
CA HIS A 2 -9.89 6.09 -9.73
C HIS A 2 -8.73 7.07 -9.91
N ILE A 3 -7.48 6.58 -9.83
CA ILE A 3 -6.32 7.35 -10.28
C ILE A 3 -6.29 7.28 -11.80
N GLU A 4 -6.43 8.42 -12.48
CA GLU A 4 -6.37 8.50 -13.95
C GLU A 4 -4.92 8.56 -14.42
N SER A 5 -4.06 9.30 -13.71
CA SER A 5 -2.65 9.42 -14.07
C SER A 5 -1.76 9.72 -12.87
N ILE A 6 -0.49 9.38 -13.02
CA ILE A 6 0.58 9.72 -12.10
C ILE A 6 1.79 10.23 -12.90
N THR A 7 2.40 11.30 -12.41
CA THR A 7 3.61 11.90 -12.95
C THR A 7 4.73 11.73 -11.94
N LEU A 8 5.86 11.19 -12.40
CA LEU A 8 7.03 10.90 -11.58
C LEU A 8 8.22 11.72 -12.07
N GLN A 9 8.89 12.40 -11.14
CA GLN A 9 10.10 13.18 -11.41
C GLN A 9 11.12 12.96 -10.30
N ASN A 10 12.37 12.71 -10.69
CA ASN A 10 13.51 12.46 -9.81
C ASN A 10 13.28 11.35 -8.77
N PHE A 11 12.45 10.35 -9.09
CA PHE A 11 12.11 9.25 -8.21
C PHE A 11 12.68 7.93 -8.73
N ARG A 12 13.65 7.35 -8.01
CA ARG A 12 14.32 6.08 -8.33
C ARG A 12 14.86 6.04 -9.77
N CYS A 13 14.22 5.30 -10.67
CA CYS A 13 14.61 5.20 -12.08
C CYS A 13 14.00 6.29 -12.97
N PHE A 14 13.03 7.06 -12.47
CA PHE A 14 12.42 8.16 -13.17
C PHE A 14 13.27 9.42 -13.02
N GLY A 15 13.74 9.93 -14.15
CA GLY A 15 14.72 11.02 -14.21
C GLY A 15 14.15 12.41 -13.95
N ALA A 16 14.94 13.42 -14.27
CA ALA A 16 14.57 14.82 -14.13
C ALA A 16 13.46 15.26 -15.10
N GLU A 17 13.32 14.59 -16.24
CA GLU A 17 12.18 14.76 -17.13
C GLU A 17 10.95 14.06 -16.55
N PRO A 18 9.85 14.78 -16.29
CA PRO A 18 8.64 14.19 -15.73
C PRO A 18 8.08 13.09 -16.64
N THR A 19 7.86 11.91 -16.06
CA THR A 19 7.27 10.77 -16.77
C THR A 19 5.82 10.60 -16.33
N ILE A 20 4.89 10.72 -17.27
CA ILE A 20 3.45 10.54 -17.04
C ILE A 20 3.04 9.11 -17.38
N VAL A 21 2.33 8.46 -16.47
CA VAL A 21 1.75 7.13 -16.65
C VAL A 21 0.24 7.23 -16.43
N THR A 22 -0.53 6.84 -17.45
CA THR A 22 -2.00 6.77 -17.39
C THR A 22 -2.43 5.40 -16.91
N LEU A 23 -3.44 5.38 -16.04
CA LEU A 23 -4.03 4.16 -15.49
C LEU A 23 -5.47 3.99 -16.01
N GLY A 24 -5.90 2.75 -16.15
CA GLY A 24 -7.30 2.40 -16.40
C GLY A 24 -8.14 2.52 -15.13
N ALA A 25 -9.47 2.59 -15.29
CA ALA A 25 -10.40 2.74 -14.18
C ALA A 25 -10.42 1.54 -13.23
N ASP A 26 -10.35 0.31 -13.77
CA ASP A 26 -10.51 -0.91 -12.99
C ASP A 26 -9.17 -1.64 -12.80
N VAL A 27 -8.53 -2.04 -13.90
CA VAL A 27 -7.28 -2.81 -13.88
C VAL A 27 -6.25 -2.17 -14.80
N THR A 28 -5.05 -1.91 -14.27
CA THR A 28 -3.89 -1.54 -15.08
C THR A 28 -2.82 -2.60 -15.02
N ALA A 29 -2.33 -3.04 -16.20
CA ALA A 29 -1.22 -3.98 -16.36
C ALA A 29 0.08 -3.27 -16.74
N LEU A 30 1.10 -3.27 -15.85
CA LEU A 30 2.44 -2.75 -16.19
C LEU A 30 3.32 -3.85 -16.77
N ILE A 31 3.65 -3.75 -18.07
CA ILE A 31 4.48 -4.71 -18.78
C ILE A 31 5.79 -4.05 -19.21
N GLY A 32 6.91 -4.72 -18.93
CA GLY A 32 8.24 -4.24 -19.30
C GLY A 32 9.34 -5.16 -18.81
N ALA A 33 10.57 -4.93 -19.26
CA ALA A 33 11.74 -5.68 -18.82
C ALA A 33 12.03 -5.47 -17.31
N ASN A 34 12.86 -6.33 -16.73
CA ASN A 34 13.37 -6.11 -15.37
C ASN A 34 14.18 -4.81 -15.33
N GLY A 35 13.96 -3.99 -14.30
CA GLY A 35 14.55 -2.66 -14.21
C GLY A 35 13.88 -1.56 -15.05
N ALA A 36 12.81 -1.86 -15.80
CA ALA A 36 12.07 -0.84 -16.57
C ALA A 36 11.23 0.13 -15.73
N GLY A 37 11.32 0.07 -14.40
CA GLY A 37 10.62 0.98 -13.48
C GLY A 37 9.25 0.53 -12.97
N LYS A 38 8.83 -0.71 -13.25
CA LYS A 38 7.54 -1.26 -12.75
C LYS A 38 7.43 -1.23 -11.22
N SER A 39 8.43 -1.77 -10.52
CA SER A 39 8.45 -1.77 -9.04
C SER A 39 8.61 -0.35 -8.48
N ALA A 40 9.43 0.49 -9.12
CA ALA A 40 9.55 1.89 -8.74
C ALA A 40 8.20 2.63 -8.84
N PHE A 41 7.40 2.33 -9.85
CA PHE A 41 6.07 2.90 -9.97
C PHE A 41 5.15 2.54 -8.79
N ILE A 42 5.11 1.26 -8.39
CA ILE A 42 4.30 0.82 -7.24
C ILE A 42 4.80 1.47 -5.96
N GLU A 43 6.11 1.58 -5.82
CA GLU A 43 6.75 2.18 -4.66
C GLU A 43 6.43 3.67 -4.54
N ALA A 44 6.27 4.38 -5.66
CA ALA A 44 5.74 5.74 -5.65
C ALA A 44 4.31 5.79 -5.10
N LEU A 45 3.45 4.83 -5.48
CA LEU A 45 2.12 4.69 -4.87
C LEU A 45 2.21 4.35 -3.38
N CYS A 46 3.16 3.50 -2.96
CA CYS A 46 3.40 3.22 -1.53
C CYS A 46 3.77 4.51 -0.77
N ARG A 47 4.63 5.35 -1.35
CA ARG A 47 5.02 6.64 -0.78
C ARG A 47 3.84 7.59 -0.62
N LEU A 48 2.79 7.47 -1.44
CA LEU A 48 1.56 8.24 -1.33
C LEU A 48 0.53 7.61 -0.40
N PHE A 49 0.23 6.33 -0.54
CA PHE A 49 -0.99 5.71 -0.01
C PHE A 49 -0.75 4.43 0.81
N GLY A 50 0.50 4.08 1.13
CA GLY A 50 0.81 2.94 2.01
C GLY A 50 0.03 3.01 3.32
N LEU A 51 -0.15 1.89 4.02
CA LEU A 51 -0.87 1.85 5.30
C LEU A 51 -0.01 2.30 6.48
N THR A 52 1.30 2.04 6.41
CA THR A 52 2.24 2.34 7.48
C THR A 52 3.01 3.63 7.23
N ARG A 53 3.65 4.19 8.27
CA ARG A 53 4.49 5.37 8.11
C ARG A 53 5.74 5.01 7.31
N GLU A 54 6.27 3.82 7.53
CA GLU A 54 7.46 3.28 6.90
C GLU A 54 7.28 3.19 5.38
N GLU A 55 6.14 2.66 4.91
CA GLU A 55 5.79 2.61 3.49
C GLU A 55 5.70 4.02 2.87
N ARG A 56 5.19 4.99 3.64
CA ARG A 56 5.01 6.38 3.20
C ARG A 56 6.28 7.23 3.25
N THR A 57 7.34 6.77 3.92
CA THR A 57 8.53 7.59 4.20
C THR A 57 9.53 7.51 3.06
N LEU A 58 9.75 8.62 2.36
CA LEU A 58 10.82 8.72 1.37
C LEU A 58 12.20 8.62 2.03
N THR A 59 13.11 7.94 1.34
CA THR A 59 14.50 7.72 1.77
C THR A 59 15.48 8.10 0.67
N ARG A 60 16.78 8.16 0.96
CA ARG A 60 17.83 8.35 -0.05
C ARG A 60 17.70 7.38 -1.23
N ALA A 61 17.28 6.14 -0.97
CA ALA A 61 17.11 5.11 -2.01
C ALA A 61 16.00 5.44 -3.02
N ASP A 62 15.11 6.38 -2.68
CA ASP A 62 14.04 6.84 -3.56
C ASP A 62 14.48 7.98 -4.49
N VAL A 63 15.66 8.57 -4.26
CA VAL A 63 16.16 9.70 -5.05
C VAL A 63 16.79 9.21 -6.35
N HIS A 64 16.42 9.83 -7.47
CA HIS A 64 17.09 9.58 -8.73
C HIS A 64 18.44 10.30 -8.82
N PHE A 65 19.48 9.55 -9.12
CA PHE A 65 20.78 10.05 -9.55
C PHE A 65 21.07 9.54 -10.95
N SER A 66 21.37 10.45 -11.87
CA SER A 66 21.71 10.07 -13.25
C SER A 66 23.03 9.29 -13.25
N PRO A 67 23.24 8.32 -14.15
CA PRO A 67 24.50 7.57 -14.24
C PRO A 67 25.75 8.44 -14.46
N LYS A 68 25.56 9.68 -14.94
CA LYS A 68 26.63 10.65 -15.19
C LYS A 68 26.89 11.59 -14.01
N GLU A 69 26.05 11.54 -12.99
CA GLU A 69 26.17 12.37 -11.79
C GLU A 69 26.80 11.54 -10.67
N SER A 70 27.74 12.14 -9.93
CA SER A 70 28.14 11.55 -8.64
C SER A 70 27.16 12.04 -7.56
N PRO A 71 26.54 11.14 -6.78
CA PRO A 71 25.73 11.52 -5.62
C PRO A 71 26.47 12.48 -4.66
N ASP A 72 27.80 12.39 -4.61
CA ASP A 72 28.67 13.20 -3.76
C ASP A 72 28.92 14.62 -4.31
N THR A 73 28.34 14.96 -5.47
CA THR A 73 28.45 16.31 -6.06
C THR A 73 27.15 17.11 -5.99
N ILE A 74 26.03 16.45 -5.71
CA ILE A 74 24.72 17.09 -5.65
C ILE A 74 24.42 17.46 -4.19
N ALA A 75 24.12 18.74 -3.96
CA ALA A 75 23.76 19.24 -2.63
C ALA A 75 22.30 18.96 -2.28
N GLU A 76 21.40 19.07 -3.27
CA GLU A 76 19.97 18.88 -3.08
C GLU A 76 19.26 18.36 -4.35
N ARG A 77 18.09 17.75 -4.16
CA ARG A 77 17.24 17.28 -5.25
C ARG A 77 15.76 17.35 -4.87
N GLN A 78 14.98 17.97 -5.76
CA GLN A 78 13.53 17.99 -5.69
C GLN A 78 12.95 16.74 -6.33
N ILE A 79 12.01 16.11 -5.64
CA ILE A 79 11.32 14.90 -6.04
C ILE A 79 9.83 15.23 -6.08
N VAL A 80 9.16 14.82 -7.16
CA VAL A 80 7.73 15.06 -7.34
C VAL A 80 7.04 13.76 -7.71
N ILE A 81 5.99 13.44 -6.96
CA ILE A 81 5.02 12.40 -7.28
C ILE A 81 3.65 13.07 -7.32
N ASP A 82 3.10 13.24 -8.52
CA ASP A 82 1.87 13.98 -8.77
C ASP A 82 0.80 13.03 -9.32
N VAL A 83 -0.40 13.02 -8.73
CA VAL A 83 -1.49 12.11 -9.04
C VAL A 83 -2.75 12.89 -9.37
N VAL A 84 -3.43 12.47 -10.42
CA VAL A 84 -4.73 13.00 -10.83
C VAL A 84 -5.78 11.91 -10.65
N PHE A 85 -6.81 12.21 -9.88
CA PHE A 85 -8.00 11.39 -9.71
C PHE A 85 -9.09 11.82 -10.68
N ALA A 86 -9.78 10.84 -11.25
CA ALA A 86 -10.99 11.03 -12.02
C ALA A 86 -12.21 10.47 -11.28
N PHE A 87 -13.35 11.13 -11.50
CA PHE A 87 -14.64 10.80 -10.91
C PHE A 87 -15.67 10.54 -12.01
N PRO A 88 -15.63 9.37 -12.68
CA PRO A 88 -16.61 9.03 -13.71
C PRO A 88 -18.05 9.11 -13.19
N GLU A 89 -18.26 8.86 -11.89
CA GLU A 89 -19.58 8.90 -11.27
C GLU A 89 -20.20 10.30 -11.29
N LEU A 90 -19.38 11.37 -11.32
CA LEU A 90 -19.85 12.75 -11.37
C LEU A 90 -20.14 13.23 -12.80
N ALA A 91 -19.84 12.42 -13.83
CA ALA A 91 -20.08 12.79 -15.22
C ALA A 91 -21.55 12.58 -15.63
N ASP A 92 -22.22 11.60 -15.02
CA ASP A 92 -23.66 11.40 -15.17
C ASP A 92 -24.38 12.26 -14.12
N GLU A 93 -25.49 12.92 -14.48
CA GLU A 93 -26.34 13.70 -13.56
C GLU A 93 -27.10 12.80 -12.55
N ASP A 94 -26.47 11.74 -12.04
CA ASP A 94 -27.04 10.87 -11.01
C ASP A 94 -27.05 11.61 -9.66
N PRO A 95 -28.23 11.87 -9.06
CA PRO A 95 -28.33 12.51 -7.75
C PRO A 95 -27.60 11.77 -6.62
N ASN A 96 -27.29 10.47 -6.79
CA ASN A 96 -26.55 9.67 -5.83
C ASN A 96 -25.02 9.80 -5.97
N ALA A 97 -24.49 10.36 -7.06
CA ALA A 97 -23.04 10.49 -7.27
C ALA A 97 -22.35 11.41 -6.25
N VAL A 98 -23.10 12.37 -5.68
CA VAL A 98 -22.58 13.26 -4.61
C VAL A 98 -22.36 12.51 -3.29
N ARG A 99 -23.01 11.35 -3.09
CA ARG A 99 -22.85 10.52 -1.88
C ARG A 99 -21.64 9.58 -1.93
N THR A 100 -21.09 9.30 -3.11
CA THR A 100 -19.97 8.35 -3.29
C THR A 100 -18.61 9.02 -3.23
N VAL A 101 -18.52 10.35 -3.39
CA VAL A 101 -17.26 11.09 -3.33
C VAL A 101 -17.08 11.79 -1.97
N PRO A 102 -16.04 11.45 -1.19
CA PRO A 102 -15.86 12.07 0.11
C PRO A 102 -15.57 13.56 0.03
N GLU A 103 -16.02 14.29 1.05
CA GLU A 103 -15.90 15.76 1.14
C GLU A 103 -14.47 16.30 1.04
N VAL A 104 -13.43 15.49 1.28
CA VAL A 104 -12.05 15.95 1.12
C VAL A 104 -11.73 16.33 -0.33
N PHE A 105 -12.34 15.62 -1.29
CA PHE A 105 -12.09 15.87 -2.70
C PHE A 105 -12.79 17.14 -3.19
N ARG A 106 -13.40 17.96 -2.31
CA ARG A 106 -14.00 19.25 -2.68
C ARG A 106 -13.00 20.24 -3.29
N ILE A 107 -11.69 20.02 -3.16
CA ILE A 107 -10.66 20.71 -3.96
C ILE A 107 -10.57 20.03 -5.34
N MET A 108 -11.67 20.12 -6.09
CA MET A 108 -11.77 19.63 -7.46
C MET A 108 -11.53 20.77 -8.44
N THR A 109 -10.87 20.46 -9.53
CA THR A 109 -10.65 21.35 -10.66
C THR A 109 -11.23 20.70 -11.90
N ALA A 110 -12.06 21.43 -12.66
CA ALA A 110 -12.49 21.01 -13.99
C ALA A 110 -11.37 21.28 -15.00
N ALA A 111 -11.22 20.41 -16.00
CA ALA A 111 -10.27 20.66 -17.10
C ALA A 111 -10.72 21.79 -18.04
N GLY A 112 -12.01 22.13 -18.02
CA GLY A 112 -12.62 23.20 -18.79
C GLY A 112 -14.12 23.29 -18.52
N PRO A 113 -14.83 24.25 -19.12
CA PRO A 113 -16.29 24.35 -18.98
C PRO A 113 -16.98 23.08 -19.50
N GLY A 114 -17.73 22.40 -18.64
CA GLY A 114 -18.45 21.16 -18.98
C GLY A 114 -17.60 19.88 -18.98
N GLU A 115 -16.31 19.96 -18.68
CA GLU A 115 -15.43 18.80 -18.52
C GLU A 115 -15.57 18.18 -17.12
N PRO A 116 -15.32 16.87 -16.96
CA PRO A 116 -15.46 16.19 -15.68
C PRO A 116 -14.50 16.75 -14.63
N LEU A 117 -14.96 16.75 -13.39
CA LEU A 117 -14.16 17.18 -12.25
C LEU A 117 -13.00 16.21 -12.01
N LYS A 118 -11.85 16.78 -11.66
CA LYS A 118 -10.64 16.04 -11.29
C LYS A 118 -10.09 16.56 -9.97
N ALA A 119 -9.42 15.72 -9.22
CA ALA A 119 -8.70 16.12 -8.02
C ALA A 119 -7.22 15.81 -8.22
N ARG A 120 -6.35 16.74 -7.83
CA ARG A 120 -4.91 16.59 -8.03
C ARG A 120 -4.19 16.62 -6.70
N LEU A 121 -3.40 15.59 -6.45
CA LEU A 121 -2.62 15.40 -5.24
C LEU A 121 -1.15 15.32 -5.61
N ARG A 122 -0.30 16.11 -4.96
CA ARG A 122 1.14 16.10 -5.21
C ARG A 122 1.93 15.93 -3.94
N LEU A 123 2.79 14.92 -3.91
CA LEU A 123 3.86 14.78 -2.93
C LEU A 123 5.10 15.50 -3.47
N GLU A 124 5.58 16.45 -2.69
CA GLU A 124 6.82 17.17 -2.93
C GLU A 124 7.83 16.75 -1.86
N ALA A 125 9.04 16.42 -2.29
CA ALA A 125 10.12 16.15 -1.37
C ALA A 125 11.41 16.82 -1.79
N LEU A 126 12.13 17.34 -0.80
CA LEU A 126 13.45 17.94 -0.97
C LEU A 126 14.45 17.07 -0.23
N TRP A 127 15.24 16.32 -0.99
CA TRP A 127 16.40 15.64 -0.45
C TRP A 127 17.55 16.65 -0.38
N LYS A 128 18.20 16.74 0.78
CA LYS A 128 19.44 17.48 0.99
C LYS A 128 20.50 16.52 1.46
N ARG A 129 21.68 16.63 0.86
CA ARG A 129 22.84 15.88 1.32
C ARG A 129 23.26 16.40 2.68
N GLY A 130 23.31 15.52 3.67
CA GLY A 130 23.75 15.91 5.01
C GLY A 130 25.26 16.06 5.09
N GLU A 131 25.70 17.02 5.89
CA GLU A 131 27.13 17.21 6.19
C GLU A 131 27.69 16.08 7.08
N SER A 132 26.82 15.39 7.84
CA SER A 132 27.18 14.42 8.89
C SER A 132 26.84 12.95 8.54
N PHE A 133 27.00 12.53 7.28
CA PHE A 133 26.66 11.18 6.74
C PHE A 133 25.17 10.79 6.79
N VAL A 134 24.31 11.61 7.39
CA VAL A 134 22.85 11.41 7.44
C VAL A 134 22.20 12.39 6.50
N ASP A 135 21.65 11.89 5.39
CA ASP A 135 20.88 12.74 4.48
C ASP A 135 19.52 13.12 5.06
N GLU A 136 19.03 14.29 4.70
CA GLU A 136 17.73 14.80 5.12
C GLU A 136 16.75 14.75 3.95
N VAL A 137 15.52 14.28 4.20
CA VAL A 137 14.44 14.31 3.22
C VAL A 137 13.24 15.00 3.84
N GLU A 138 13.02 16.24 3.45
CA GLU A 138 11.82 17.00 3.81
C GLU A 138 10.70 16.62 2.83
N THR A 139 9.50 16.33 3.34
CA THR A 139 8.36 15.91 2.50
C THR A 139 7.11 16.68 2.88
N ALA A 140 6.30 17.01 1.88
CA ALA A 140 4.99 17.61 2.05
C ALA A 140 4.01 17.08 1.00
N LEU A 141 2.74 17.00 1.37
CA LEU A 141 1.66 16.51 0.50
C LEU A 141 0.63 17.61 0.34
N TYR A 142 0.29 17.93 -0.90
CA TYR A 142 -0.60 19.04 -1.25
C TYR A 142 -1.74 18.60 -2.16
N TRP A 143 -2.92 19.16 -1.93
CA TRP A 143 -3.96 19.31 -2.92
C TRP A 143 -3.59 20.47 -3.85
N ILE A 144 -3.66 20.25 -5.15
CA ILE A 144 -3.37 21.27 -6.15
C ILE A 144 -4.70 21.74 -6.75
N THR A 145 -4.94 23.05 -6.71
CA THR A 145 -6.21 23.68 -7.15
C THR A 145 -6.28 23.93 -8.66
N SER A 146 -5.24 23.54 -9.39
CA SER A 146 -5.09 23.75 -10.82
C SER A 146 -4.53 22.51 -11.51
N LEU A 147 -4.98 22.25 -12.74
CA LEU A 147 -4.42 21.20 -13.59
C LEU A 147 -3.19 21.66 -14.38
N ASN A 148 -2.85 22.96 -14.33
CA ASN A 148 -1.68 23.52 -15.01
C ASN A 148 -0.38 23.27 -14.21
N GLY A 149 0.76 23.67 -14.79
CA GLY A 149 2.04 23.61 -14.07
C GLY A 149 2.01 24.48 -12.80
N VAL A 150 2.36 23.89 -11.67
CA VAL A 150 2.51 24.57 -10.37
C VAL A 150 3.95 24.37 -9.91
N GLU A 151 4.59 25.45 -9.45
CA GLU A 151 5.98 25.44 -8.99
C GLU A 151 6.16 24.57 -7.73
N PHE A 152 7.39 24.15 -7.42
CA PHE A 152 7.73 23.37 -6.22
C PHE A 152 7.85 24.29 -4.99
N GLY A 153 7.44 23.80 -3.81
CA GLY A 153 7.54 24.56 -2.55
C GLY A 153 6.37 25.51 -2.27
N GLU A 154 6.45 26.28 -1.19
CA GLU A 154 5.37 27.20 -0.75
C GLU A 154 5.66 28.68 -1.14
N ASP A 155 6.84 28.98 -1.68
CA ASP A 155 7.30 30.35 -2.00
C ASP A 155 6.77 30.87 -3.35
N GLY A 156 6.92 32.19 -3.59
CA GLY A 156 6.83 32.77 -4.95
C GLY A 156 5.43 32.85 -5.60
N GLY A 157 4.36 32.49 -4.89
CA GLY A 157 3.00 32.44 -5.43
C GLY A 157 2.43 31.01 -5.55
N ALA A 158 3.28 29.98 -5.39
CA ALA A 158 2.87 28.58 -5.35
C ALA A 158 1.86 28.26 -4.22
N GLY A 159 1.91 29.02 -3.12
CA GLY A 159 1.03 28.81 -1.96
C GLY A 159 -0.46 29.07 -2.22
N LEU A 160 -0.84 29.83 -3.26
CA LEU A 160 -2.25 30.04 -3.60
C LEU A 160 -2.85 28.85 -4.36
N ASP A 161 -2.01 28.10 -5.08
CA ASP A 161 -2.42 26.96 -5.89
C ASP A 161 -2.32 25.61 -5.13
N LYS A 162 -1.94 25.67 -3.85
CA LYS A 162 -1.65 24.51 -3.01
C LYS A 162 -2.34 24.58 -1.67
N GLN A 163 -2.86 23.45 -1.21
CA GLN A 163 -3.37 23.29 0.14
C GLN A 163 -2.79 22.03 0.77
N ARG A 164 -2.21 22.12 1.97
CA ARG A 164 -1.67 20.93 2.67
C ARG A 164 -2.75 19.89 2.91
N VAL A 165 -2.38 18.62 2.67
CA VAL A 165 -3.24 17.46 2.87
C VAL A 165 -3.12 16.99 4.31
N GLN A 166 -4.26 16.84 4.98
CA GLN A 166 -4.31 16.29 6.34
C GLN A 166 -4.11 14.76 6.32
N ASN A 167 -3.66 14.19 7.44
CA ASN A 167 -3.50 12.73 7.53
C ASN A 167 -4.83 11.98 7.42
N SER A 168 -5.93 12.56 7.93
CA SER A 168 -7.30 12.04 7.79
C SER A 168 -7.74 11.95 6.33
N ASP A 169 -7.35 12.95 5.55
CA ASP A 169 -7.66 13.11 4.13
C ASP A 169 -6.88 12.12 3.27
N ARG A 170 -5.57 12.04 3.53
CA ARG A 170 -4.69 11.04 2.93
C ARG A 170 -5.18 9.61 3.21
N GLY A 171 -5.69 9.36 4.42
CA GLY A 171 -6.20 8.06 4.84
C GLY A 171 -7.44 7.55 4.09
N LYS A 172 -8.11 8.42 3.30
CA LYS A 172 -9.23 8.04 2.43
C LYS A 172 -8.79 7.32 1.16
N VAL A 173 -7.50 7.33 0.82
CA VAL A 173 -6.94 6.50 -0.24
C VAL A 173 -5.91 5.56 0.39
N GLN A 174 -6.03 4.27 0.10
CA GLN A 174 -5.16 3.25 0.69
C GLN A 174 -4.59 2.34 -0.38
N LEU A 175 -3.32 1.99 -0.25
CA LEU A 175 -2.65 0.99 -1.08
C LEU A 175 -2.36 -0.26 -0.25
N ILE A 176 -2.76 -1.41 -0.79
CA ILE A 176 -2.36 -2.73 -0.34
C ILE A 176 -1.35 -3.25 -1.36
N HIS A 177 -0.07 -3.28 -0.96
CA HIS A 177 1.03 -3.74 -1.80
C HIS A 177 1.39 -5.19 -1.48
N MET A 178 1.41 -6.04 -2.50
CA MET A 178 1.85 -7.42 -2.44
C MET A 178 3.16 -7.56 -3.22
N PRO A 179 4.32 -7.61 -2.52
CA PRO A 179 5.63 -7.61 -3.17
C PRO A 179 5.96 -8.96 -3.80
N ALA A 180 6.87 -8.95 -4.78
CA ALA A 180 7.34 -10.17 -5.44
C ALA A 180 8.05 -11.15 -4.49
N THR A 181 8.63 -10.65 -3.40
CA THR A 181 9.29 -11.47 -2.36
C THR A 181 8.33 -12.36 -1.57
N ARG A 182 7.02 -12.12 -1.70
CA ARG A 182 5.96 -12.98 -1.14
C ARG A 182 6.11 -13.25 0.35
N ASP A 183 6.47 -12.22 1.11
CA ASP A 183 6.47 -12.27 2.57
C ASP A 183 5.03 -12.47 3.08
N GLY A 184 4.68 -13.75 3.27
CA GLY A 184 3.37 -14.22 3.74
C GLY A 184 2.94 -13.57 5.02
N ASP A 185 3.88 -13.36 5.92
CA ASP A 185 3.60 -12.82 7.23
C ASP A 185 3.36 -11.32 7.17
N ALA A 186 4.10 -10.57 6.34
CA ALA A 186 3.89 -9.13 6.19
C ALA A 186 2.48 -8.81 5.68
N VAL A 187 2.05 -9.52 4.62
CA VAL A 187 0.72 -9.34 4.04
C VAL A 187 -0.38 -9.83 5.00
N THR A 188 -0.19 -10.96 5.68
CA THR A 188 -1.15 -11.46 6.67
C THR A 188 -1.29 -10.50 7.85
N ARG A 189 -0.18 -9.95 8.36
CA ARG A 189 -0.21 -8.91 9.42
C ARG A 189 -0.96 -7.67 8.97
N GLN A 190 -0.82 -7.27 7.71
CA GLN A 190 -1.56 -6.13 7.15
C GLN A 190 -3.08 -6.38 7.16
N ALA A 191 -3.50 -7.59 6.75
CA ALA A 191 -4.91 -8.01 6.79
C ALA A 191 -5.44 -8.07 8.23
N LEU A 192 -4.69 -8.66 9.16
CA LEU A 192 -5.08 -8.77 10.57
C LEU A 192 -5.18 -7.42 11.27
N ARG A 193 -4.33 -6.44 10.93
CA ARG A 193 -4.47 -5.07 11.43
C ARG A 193 -5.78 -4.41 11.00
N ARG A 194 -6.34 -4.80 9.85
CA ARG A 194 -7.68 -4.33 9.45
C ARG A 194 -8.75 -4.98 10.31
N LEU A 195 -8.65 -6.31 10.52
CA LEU A 195 -9.55 -7.04 11.41
C LEU A 195 -9.54 -6.47 12.83
N GLU A 196 -8.37 -6.18 13.40
CA GLU A 196 -8.21 -5.55 14.72
C GLU A 196 -8.99 -4.22 14.83
N ARG A 197 -9.08 -3.45 13.74
CA ARG A 197 -9.76 -2.15 13.72
C ARG A 197 -11.26 -2.23 13.44
N SER A 198 -11.74 -3.31 12.83
CA SER A 198 -13.12 -3.45 12.38
C SER A 198 -13.91 -4.54 13.08
N GLY A 199 -13.23 -5.46 13.76
CA GLY A 199 -13.85 -6.56 14.47
C GLY A 199 -14.50 -6.07 15.76
N ASP A 200 -15.74 -6.51 15.97
CA ASP A 200 -16.41 -6.42 17.26
C ASP A 200 -16.15 -7.71 18.02
N PHE A 201 -15.15 -7.68 18.90
CA PHE A 201 -14.75 -8.86 19.66
C PHE A 201 -15.59 -9.05 20.92
N GLY A 202 -16.32 -8.02 21.37
CA GLY A 202 -17.12 -8.03 22.60
C GLY A 202 -16.28 -8.04 23.88
N VAL A 203 -16.63 -7.17 24.83
CA VAL A 203 -15.91 -6.99 26.11
C VAL A 203 -15.81 -8.29 26.91
N GLU A 204 -16.84 -9.14 26.85
CA GLU A 204 -16.84 -10.43 27.55
C GLU A 204 -15.80 -11.41 26.97
N THR A 205 -15.75 -11.55 25.64
CA THR A 205 -14.76 -12.42 24.97
C THR A 205 -13.33 -11.96 25.22
N GLU A 206 -13.08 -10.64 25.15
CA GLU A 206 -11.77 -10.07 25.43
C GLU A 206 -11.32 -10.40 26.85
N ARG A 207 -12.22 -10.25 27.82
CA ARG A 207 -11.96 -10.58 29.22
C ARG A 207 -11.70 -12.07 29.43
N ASP A 208 -12.50 -12.93 28.81
CA ASP A 208 -12.35 -14.38 28.93
C ASP A 208 -11.00 -14.85 28.36
N ILE A 209 -10.57 -14.30 27.21
CA ILE A 209 -9.26 -14.60 26.62
C ILE A 209 -8.13 -14.07 27.51
N GLN A 210 -8.30 -12.90 28.13
CA GLN A 210 -7.35 -12.34 29.08
C GLN A 210 -7.16 -13.26 30.30
N GLU A 211 -8.25 -13.74 30.90
CA GLU A 211 -8.22 -14.65 32.05
C GLU A 211 -7.54 -15.99 31.73
N ILE A 212 -7.77 -16.54 30.52
CA ILE A 212 -7.09 -17.76 30.05
C ILE A 212 -5.60 -17.51 29.88
N SER A 213 -5.21 -16.35 29.35
CA SER A 213 -3.81 -15.98 29.11
C SER A 213 -3.04 -15.84 30.41
N GLU A 214 -3.63 -15.20 31.42
CA GLU A 214 -3.06 -15.11 32.77
C GLU A 214 -2.93 -16.49 33.43
N THR A 215 -3.92 -17.36 33.24
CA THR A 215 -3.88 -18.74 33.75
C THR A 215 -2.75 -19.54 33.10
N LEU A 216 -2.53 -19.36 31.80
CA LEU A 216 -1.45 -20.00 31.07
C LEU A 216 -0.08 -19.50 31.57
N GLN A 217 0.08 -18.19 31.79
CA GLN A 217 1.30 -17.61 32.35
C GLN A 217 1.64 -18.23 33.71
N LYS A 218 0.67 -18.32 34.63
CA LYS A 218 0.88 -18.93 35.96
C LYS A 218 1.41 -20.35 35.87
N LYS A 219 0.87 -21.17 34.95
CA LYS A 219 1.35 -22.54 34.73
C LYS A 219 2.78 -22.60 34.20
N ILE A 220 3.19 -21.63 33.41
CA ILE A 220 4.56 -21.52 32.88
C ILE A 220 5.53 -21.09 34.00
N ASP A 221 5.12 -20.16 34.86
CA ASP A 221 5.92 -19.71 36.01
C ASP A 221 6.16 -20.84 37.03
N GLU A 222 5.23 -21.79 37.11
CA GLU A 222 5.37 -23.00 37.94
C GLU A 222 6.37 -24.03 37.37
N VAL A 223 6.79 -23.91 36.10
CA VAL A 223 7.79 -24.81 35.51
C VAL A 223 9.12 -24.63 36.23
N PRO A 224 9.69 -25.67 36.87
CA PRO A 224 10.85 -25.54 37.75
C PRO A 224 12.06 -24.85 37.11
N ALA A 225 12.32 -25.12 35.82
CA ALA A 225 13.40 -24.49 35.07
C ALA A 225 13.19 -22.98 34.90
N ILE A 226 11.96 -22.56 34.58
CA ILE A 226 11.61 -21.14 34.38
C ILE A 226 11.67 -20.40 35.70
N LYS A 227 11.10 -20.98 36.76
CA LYS A 227 11.16 -20.44 38.11
C LYS A 227 12.60 -20.20 38.57
N TRP A 228 13.47 -21.19 38.39
CA TRP A 228 14.88 -21.05 38.75
C TRP A 228 15.58 -19.92 37.98
N VAL A 229 15.31 -19.80 36.67
CA VAL A 229 15.86 -18.71 35.84
C VAL A 229 15.34 -17.35 36.31
N ALA A 230 14.04 -17.21 36.59
CA ALA A 230 13.43 -15.97 37.05
C ALA A 230 14.01 -15.51 38.41
N GLU A 231 14.19 -16.44 39.34
CA GLU A 231 14.82 -16.17 40.64
C GLU A 231 16.27 -15.66 40.48
N LYS A 232 17.07 -16.35 39.63
CA LYS A 232 18.46 -15.96 39.36
C LYS A 232 18.57 -14.63 38.63
N LEU A 233 17.65 -14.35 37.71
CA LEU A 233 17.58 -13.09 37.00
C LEU A 233 17.30 -11.93 37.97
N THR A 234 16.36 -12.10 38.88
CA THR A 234 16.02 -11.10 39.91
C THR A 234 17.20 -10.81 40.83
N GLU A 235 17.90 -11.86 41.30
CA GLU A 235 19.09 -11.73 42.14
C GLU A 235 20.21 -10.93 41.44
N ASN A 236 20.50 -11.28 40.18
CA ASN A 236 21.57 -10.64 39.43
C ASN A 236 21.20 -9.21 39.02
N TRP A 237 19.95 -8.97 38.64
CA TRP A 237 19.47 -7.64 38.27
C TRP A 237 19.50 -6.68 39.46
N GLY A 238 19.07 -7.10 40.65
CA GLY A 238 19.11 -6.27 41.86
C GLY A 238 20.53 -5.88 42.31
N ARG A 239 21.56 -6.66 41.90
CA ARG A 239 22.97 -6.29 42.13
C ARG A 239 23.47 -5.19 41.18
N LEU A 240 22.94 -5.16 39.96
CA LEU A 240 23.38 -4.26 38.90
C LEU A 240 22.56 -2.97 38.85
N HIS A 241 21.28 -3.05 39.21
CA HIS A 241 20.31 -1.97 39.06
C HIS A 241 19.72 -1.57 40.41
N THR A 242 20.08 -0.37 40.89
CA THR A 242 19.71 0.16 42.21
C THR A 242 18.62 1.24 42.15
N ALA A 243 18.15 1.60 40.95
CA ALA A 243 17.13 2.63 40.80
C ALA A 243 15.77 2.21 41.38
N SER A 244 14.88 3.18 41.59
CA SER A 244 13.51 2.98 42.07
C SER A 244 12.60 2.30 41.05
N HIS A 245 12.92 2.42 39.77
CA HIS A 245 12.12 1.90 38.66
C HIS A 245 12.77 0.65 38.08
N LEU A 246 11.98 -0.25 37.48
CA LEU A 246 12.45 -1.49 36.84
C LEU A 246 13.16 -2.44 37.81
N ARG A 247 12.65 -2.63 39.03
CA ARG A 247 13.32 -3.48 40.04
C ARG A 247 13.11 -4.98 39.84
N ASP A 248 11.98 -5.35 39.26
CA ASP A 248 11.50 -6.73 39.26
C ASP A 248 11.47 -7.27 37.82
N PRO A 249 12.55 -7.91 37.35
CA PRO A 249 12.55 -8.53 36.03
C PRO A 249 11.64 -9.77 36.05
N CYS A 250 10.79 -9.92 35.04
CA CYS A 250 9.92 -11.08 34.89
C CYS A 250 10.02 -11.68 33.49
N LEU A 251 9.75 -12.98 33.39
CA LEU A 251 9.66 -13.71 32.14
C LEU A 251 8.19 -13.86 31.77
N VAL A 252 7.75 -13.15 30.74
CA VAL A 252 6.37 -13.17 30.27
C VAL A 252 6.26 -13.89 28.93
N MET A 253 5.16 -14.61 28.72
CA MET A 253 4.74 -15.01 27.38
C MET A 253 4.56 -13.79 26.49
N LEU A 254 4.97 -13.91 25.22
CA LEU A 254 5.01 -12.81 24.25
C LEU A 254 3.67 -12.09 24.02
N SER A 255 2.54 -12.73 24.31
CA SER A 255 1.21 -12.17 24.08
C SER A 255 0.30 -12.48 25.26
N GLN A 256 0.18 -11.55 26.21
CA GLN A 256 -0.78 -11.66 27.33
C GLN A 256 -2.01 -10.78 27.14
N GLU A 257 -1.91 -9.75 26.30
CA GLU A 257 -3.04 -8.87 25.97
C GLU A 257 -3.78 -9.42 24.74
N PHE A 258 -5.11 -9.33 24.74
CA PHE A 258 -5.94 -9.75 23.62
C PHE A 258 -5.47 -9.16 22.28
N THR A 259 -5.16 -7.87 22.23
CA THR A 259 -4.66 -7.21 21.02
C THR A 259 -3.31 -7.77 20.54
N GLN A 260 -2.42 -8.16 21.47
CA GLN A 260 -1.15 -8.79 21.12
C GLN A 260 -1.35 -10.22 20.60
N LEU A 261 -2.34 -10.95 21.13
CA LEU A 261 -2.73 -12.26 20.61
C LEU A 261 -3.29 -12.16 19.19
N LEU A 262 -4.19 -11.21 18.92
CA LEU A 262 -4.69 -10.96 17.57
C LEU A 262 -3.56 -10.65 16.58
N ARG A 263 -2.60 -9.80 16.98
CA ARG A 263 -1.44 -9.45 16.15
C ARG A 263 -0.45 -10.61 15.93
N SER A 264 -0.51 -11.64 16.78
CA SER A 264 0.32 -12.85 16.67
C SER A 264 -0.30 -13.93 15.77
N LEU A 265 -1.55 -13.76 15.33
CA LEU A 265 -2.19 -14.70 14.41
C LEU A 265 -1.38 -14.79 13.11
N THR A 266 -1.17 -16.03 12.66
CA THR A 266 -0.52 -16.32 11.38
C THR A 266 -1.40 -17.28 10.60
N ALA A 267 -1.46 -17.07 9.29
CA ALA A 267 -2.23 -17.95 8.42
C ALA A 267 -1.45 -19.23 8.16
N LYS A 268 -2.14 -20.37 8.29
CA LYS A 268 -1.61 -21.69 7.98
C LYS A 268 -2.64 -22.48 7.18
N LEU A 269 -2.18 -23.26 6.21
CA LEU A 269 -3.03 -24.05 5.33
C LEU A 269 -3.07 -25.52 5.75
N SER A 270 -4.25 -26.10 5.61
CA SER A 270 -4.57 -27.51 5.90
C SER A 270 -5.78 -27.94 5.06
N PRO A 271 -5.96 -29.23 4.74
CA PRO A 271 -5.15 -30.38 5.17
C PRO A 271 -3.85 -30.52 4.37
N THR A 272 -2.85 -31.14 4.98
CA THR A 272 -1.65 -31.63 4.28
C THR A 272 -1.59 -33.16 4.37
N PRO A 273 -0.87 -33.83 3.46
CA PRO A 273 -0.74 -35.30 3.49
C PRO A 273 -0.14 -35.86 4.80
N ASP A 274 0.70 -35.07 5.48
CA ASP A 274 1.34 -35.41 6.76
C ASP A 274 0.53 -34.97 7.99
N GLY A 275 -0.66 -34.40 7.80
CA GLY A 275 -1.56 -33.97 8.88
C GLY A 275 -1.11 -32.72 9.64
N ARG A 276 0.01 -32.10 9.25
CA ARG A 276 0.53 -30.87 9.86
C ARG A 276 -0.09 -29.64 9.18
N LYS A 277 -0.16 -28.51 9.88
CA LYS A 277 -0.52 -27.23 9.23
C LYS A 277 0.74 -26.63 8.61
N ARG A 278 0.68 -26.22 7.34
CA ARG A 278 1.78 -25.54 6.65
C ARG A 278 1.64 -24.03 6.76
N SER A 279 2.74 -23.37 7.08
CA SER A 279 2.90 -21.92 7.02
C SER A 279 2.96 -21.43 5.56
N ILE A 280 2.81 -20.12 5.35
CA ILE A 280 2.78 -19.53 3.98
C ILE A 280 4.16 -19.66 3.30
N ASP A 281 5.23 -19.56 4.08
CA ASP A 281 6.63 -19.73 3.66
C ASP A 281 6.97 -21.17 3.23
N GLU A 282 6.17 -22.16 3.64
CA GLU A 282 6.31 -23.57 3.23
C GLU A 282 5.51 -23.92 1.96
N LEU A 283 4.79 -22.95 1.37
CA LEU A 283 4.01 -23.14 0.15
C LEU A 283 4.87 -23.03 -1.10
N SER A 284 4.43 -23.69 -2.19
CA SER A 284 5.02 -23.43 -3.50
C SER A 284 4.69 -22.00 -3.96
N GLU A 285 5.50 -21.46 -4.87
CA GLU A 285 5.33 -20.07 -5.27
C GLU A 285 3.92 -19.80 -5.85
N GLY A 286 3.36 -20.75 -6.63
CA GLY A 286 1.99 -20.63 -7.15
C GLY A 286 0.89 -20.68 -6.08
N GLN A 287 1.08 -21.49 -5.04
CA GLN A 287 0.14 -21.57 -3.90
C GLN A 287 0.16 -20.28 -3.08
N THR A 288 1.35 -19.73 -2.83
CA THR A 288 1.50 -18.44 -2.15
C THR A 288 0.79 -17.32 -2.90
N SER A 289 0.94 -17.28 -4.22
CA SER A 289 0.24 -16.31 -5.07
C SER A 289 -1.29 -16.46 -5.02
N LEU A 290 -1.82 -17.69 -5.07
CA LEU A 290 -3.25 -17.94 -4.94
C LEU A 290 -3.79 -17.51 -3.57
N PHE A 291 -3.04 -17.80 -2.50
CA PHE A 291 -3.39 -17.38 -1.15
C PHE A 291 -3.50 -15.84 -1.06
N PHE A 292 -2.53 -15.11 -1.62
CA PHE A 292 -2.58 -13.65 -1.59
C PHE A 292 -3.73 -13.08 -2.42
N LEU A 293 -4.02 -13.64 -3.60
CA LEU A 293 -5.18 -13.22 -4.39
C LEU A 293 -6.48 -13.47 -3.63
N ALA A 294 -6.61 -14.63 -2.97
CA ALA A 294 -7.77 -14.93 -2.14
C ALA A 294 -7.89 -13.95 -0.96
N LEU A 295 -6.78 -13.62 -0.30
CA LEU A 295 -6.76 -12.66 0.81
C LEU A 295 -7.15 -11.25 0.35
N ALA A 296 -6.62 -10.76 -0.78
CA ALA A 296 -7.05 -9.50 -1.39
C ALA A 296 -8.56 -9.49 -1.68
N ALA A 297 -9.08 -10.58 -2.26
CA ALA A 297 -10.49 -10.74 -2.55
C ALA A 297 -11.35 -10.64 -1.30
N THR A 298 -10.96 -11.34 -0.23
CA THR A 298 -11.67 -11.32 1.05
C THR A 298 -11.66 -9.93 1.68
N LEU A 299 -10.53 -9.22 1.64
CA LEU A 299 -10.45 -7.85 2.17
C LEU A 299 -11.34 -6.89 1.36
N ALA A 300 -11.31 -6.97 0.03
CA ALA A 300 -12.17 -6.15 -0.83
C ALA A 300 -13.66 -6.45 -0.60
N GLN A 301 -14.02 -7.73 -0.44
CA GLN A 301 -15.39 -8.14 -0.14
C GLN A 301 -15.84 -7.60 1.22
N LEU A 302 -15.01 -7.72 2.25
CA LEU A 302 -15.30 -7.15 3.58
C LEU A 302 -15.52 -5.64 3.49
N GLU A 303 -14.67 -4.91 2.76
CA GLU A 303 -14.84 -3.46 2.57
C GLU A 303 -16.16 -3.11 1.87
N SER A 304 -16.54 -3.88 0.84
CA SER A 304 -17.81 -3.71 0.14
C SER A 304 -19.01 -3.96 1.05
N GLU A 305 -19.01 -5.01 1.86
CA GLU A 305 -20.11 -5.30 2.79
C GLU A 305 -20.21 -4.24 3.90
N LEU A 306 -19.08 -3.79 4.44
CA LEU A 306 -19.04 -2.69 5.40
C LEU A 306 -19.56 -1.38 4.80
N ALA A 307 -19.27 -1.10 3.52
CA ALA A 307 -19.74 0.11 2.84
C ALA A 307 -21.25 0.12 2.57
N LYS A 308 -21.90 -1.04 2.48
CA LYS A 308 -23.36 -1.16 2.28
C LYS A 308 -24.18 -0.87 3.54
N GLY A 309 -23.52 -0.71 4.70
CA GLY A 309 -24.19 -0.51 5.99
C GLY A 309 -24.83 -1.78 6.56
N THR A 310 -24.47 -2.95 6.02
CA THR A 310 -24.83 -4.28 6.56
C THR A 310 -23.54 -5.01 6.94
N PRO A 311 -22.90 -4.64 8.06
CA PRO A 311 -21.68 -5.32 8.49
C PRO A 311 -21.99 -6.81 8.74
N PRO A 312 -21.09 -7.73 8.34
CA PRO A 312 -21.19 -9.13 8.73
C PRO A 312 -21.19 -9.30 10.25
N ASP A 313 -21.77 -10.37 10.76
CA ASP A 313 -21.72 -10.70 12.20
C ASP A 313 -20.28 -10.69 12.74
N GLY A 314 -20.08 -10.07 13.90
CA GLY A 314 -18.75 -9.87 14.51
C GLY A 314 -17.99 -8.65 13.98
N PHE A 315 -18.64 -7.77 13.23
CA PHE A 315 -18.11 -6.46 12.83
C PHE A 315 -19.08 -5.36 13.22
N THR A 316 -18.58 -4.27 13.80
CA THR A 316 -19.40 -3.10 14.12
C THR A 316 -19.49 -2.14 12.94
N ASP A 317 -20.59 -1.40 12.87
CA ASP A 317 -20.66 -0.20 12.06
C ASP A 317 -19.57 0.78 12.55
N ARG A 318 -18.75 1.25 11.62
CA ARG A 318 -17.43 1.84 11.94
C ARG A 318 -17.54 3.14 12.74
N ASP A 319 -16.64 3.34 13.71
CA ASP A 319 -16.24 4.71 14.14
C ASP A 319 -15.33 5.41 13.10
N VAL A 320 -14.77 4.64 12.14
CA VAL A 320 -13.83 5.11 11.11
C VAL A 320 -14.36 4.79 9.71
N ALA A 321 -14.83 5.82 8.99
CA ALA A 321 -15.32 5.70 7.61
C ALA A 321 -14.37 4.87 6.71
N PRO A 322 -14.89 4.01 5.81
CA PRO A 322 -14.07 3.27 4.86
C PRO A 322 -13.20 4.20 4.01
N PRO A 323 -12.02 3.72 3.57
CA PRO A 323 -11.30 4.43 2.52
C PRO A 323 -12.25 4.58 1.32
N ALA A 324 -12.17 5.73 0.69
CA ALA A 324 -12.91 6.06 -0.53
C ALA A 324 -12.36 5.36 -1.77
N LEU A 325 -11.10 4.93 -1.70
CA LEU A 325 -10.43 4.17 -2.73
C LEU A 325 -9.38 3.26 -2.08
N THR A 326 -9.54 1.96 -2.28
CA THR A 326 -8.51 0.97 -1.99
C THR A 326 -7.87 0.52 -3.31
N ILE A 327 -6.54 0.59 -3.36
CA ILE A 327 -5.72 0.20 -4.50
C ILE A 327 -5.00 -1.09 -4.12
N TYR A 328 -5.16 -2.14 -4.91
CA TYR A 328 -4.40 -3.38 -4.76
C TYR A 328 -3.30 -3.41 -5.79
N ALA A 329 -2.03 -3.40 -5.36
CA ALA A 329 -0.87 -3.52 -6.24
C ALA A 329 -0.19 -4.87 -6.02
N VAL A 330 -0.21 -5.72 -7.06
CA VAL A 330 0.32 -7.08 -6.99
C VAL A 330 1.52 -7.25 -7.92
N GLU A 331 2.71 -7.43 -7.35
CA GLU A 331 3.92 -7.78 -8.10
C GLU A 331 4.02 -9.27 -8.42
N GLU A 332 4.38 -9.58 -9.68
CA GLU A 332 4.60 -10.95 -10.16
C GLU A 332 3.48 -11.96 -9.77
N PRO A 333 2.22 -11.73 -10.20
CA PRO A 333 1.12 -12.67 -10.07
C PRO A 333 1.43 -14.01 -10.76
N PRO A 334 0.74 -15.09 -10.38
CA PRO A 334 1.14 -16.45 -10.74
C PRO A 334 1.12 -16.67 -12.26
N ARG A 335 2.07 -17.46 -12.77
CA ARG A 335 2.34 -17.68 -14.20
C ARG A 335 1.17 -18.25 -15.02
N GLU A 336 0.15 -18.82 -14.39
CA GLU A 336 -1.07 -19.33 -15.04
C GLU A 336 -2.06 -18.21 -15.41
N SER A 337 -1.82 -17.00 -14.93
CA SER A 337 -2.40 -15.76 -15.48
C SER A 337 -1.49 -15.29 -16.63
N PRO A 338 -2.00 -14.87 -17.80
CA PRO A 338 -1.16 -14.68 -18.98
C PRO A 338 -0.04 -13.64 -18.75
N ARG A 339 1.20 -14.16 -18.61
CA ARG A 339 2.54 -13.51 -18.68
C ARG A 339 2.69 -12.08 -18.16
N ALA A 340 3.47 -11.95 -17.07
CA ALA A 340 4.01 -10.69 -16.51
C ALA A 340 2.95 -9.58 -16.36
N LEU A 341 1.79 -9.96 -15.85
CA LEU A 341 0.78 -9.02 -15.40
C LEU A 341 1.30 -8.34 -14.14
N LEU A 342 1.16 -7.03 -14.02
CA LEU A 342 1.15 -6.36 -12.74
C LEU A 342 -0.24 -5.77 -12.65
N SER A 343 -1.18 -6.36 -11.91
CA SER A 343 -2.52 -5.80 -11.82
C SER A 343 -2.56 -4.77 -10.70
N VAL A 344 -2.79 -3.50 -11.05
CA VAL A 344 -3.35 -2.51 -10.13
C VAL A 344 -4.86 -2.64 -10.23
N ALA A 345 -5.51 -3.27 -9.26
CA ALA A 345 -6.96 -3.36 -9.20
C ALA A 345 -7.50 -2.25 -8.30
N ILE A 346 -8.41 -1.46 -8.86
CA ILE A 346 -9.23 -0.45 -8.20
C ILE A 346 -10.65 -1.02 -8.17
N ASP A 347 -11.34 -0.89 -7.03
CA ASP A 347 -12.68 -1.39 -6.71
C ASP A 347 -13.50 -2.02 -7.85
N GLY A 348 -13.95 -3.27 -7.63
CA GLY A 348 -14.89 -3.96 -8.52
C GLY A 348 -14.37 -5.24 -9.16
N LEU A 349 -13.82 -6.17 -8.38
CA LEU A 349 -13.58 -7.54 -8.87
C LEU A 349 -14.92 -8.27 -9.06
N ALA A 350 -15.47 -8.23 -10.27
CA ALA A 350 -16.49 -9.17 -10.71
C ALA A 350 -15.81 -10.54 -10.95
N TRP A 351 -15.76 -11.38 -9.92
CA TRP A 351 -15.12 -12.72 -9.93
C TRP A 351 -15.74 -13.77 -10.87
N HIS A 352 -16.68 -13.39 -11.74
CA HIS A 352 -17.31 -14.35 -12.64
C HIS A 352 -16.36 -14.89 -13.73
N ASP A 353 -15.27 -14.18 -14.04
CA ASP A 353 -14.38 -14.50 -15.17
C ASP A 353 -13.10 -15.29 -14.82
N LEU A 354 -12.85 -15.61 -13.54
CA LEU A 354 -11.65 -16.37 -13.12
C LEU A 354 -11.92 -17.87 -12.90
N ARG A 355 -13.12 -18.37 -13.23
CA ARG A 355 -13.34 -19.82 -13.32
C ARG A 355 -12.67 -20.34 -14.59
N GLY A 356 -11.58 -21.10 -14.41
CA GLY A 356 -10.86 -21.75 -15.50
C GLY A 356 -11.81 -22.52 -16.45
N PRO A 357 -11.45 -22.64 -17.74
CA PRO A 357 -12.32 -23.24 -18.74
C PRO A 357 -12.41 -24.75 -18.52
N SER A 358 -13.48 -25.18 -17.85
CA SER A 358 -13.96 -26.55 -17.93
C SER A 358 -14.91 -26.63 -19.12
N GLY A 359 -14.40 -27.06 -20.28
CA GLY A 359 -15.23 -27.59 -21.37
C GLY A 359 -15.34 -26.73 -22.64
N HIS A 360 -14.60 -27.14 -23.67
CA HIS A 360 -14.95 -27.14 -25.10
C HIS A 360 -15.77 -25.95 -25.66
N GLY A 361 -15.13 -25.08 -26.46
CA GLY A 361 -15.83 -24.17 -27.38
C GLY A 361 -14.92 -23.13 -28.01
N SER A 362 -15.05 -22.93 -29.32
CA SER A 362 -14.15 -22.18 -30.21
C SER A 362 -14.01 -20.67 -29.98
N ARG A 363 -12.80 -20.15 -30.28
CA ARG A 363 -12.42 -18.84 -30.88
C ARG A 363 -13.14 -17.56 -30.42
N HIS A 364 -12.39 -16.61 -29.86
CA HIS A 364 -11.95 -15.37 -30.53
C HIS A 364 -11.32 -14.38 -29.50
N GLU A 365 -10.06 -14.01 -29.70
CA GLU A 365 -9.49 -12.71 -29.27
C GLU A 365 -10.13 -11.56 -30.09
N PRO A 366 -10.07 -10.25 -29.70
CA PRO A 366 -8.96 -9.60 -28.97
C PRO A 366 -9.32 -8.45 -27.98
N CYS A 367 -8.46 -8.16 -27.00
CA CYS A 367 -8.31 -6.78 -26.51
C CYS A 367 -6.94 -6.56 -25.85
N ALA A 368 -5.96 -6.07 -26.61
CA ALA A 368 -4.70 -5.55 -26.09
C ALA A 368 -4.39 -4.23 -26.82
N ARG A 369 -4.58 -3.09 -26.15
CA ARG A 369 -4.12 -1.79 -26.65
C ARG A 369 -2.73 -1.52 -26.09
N ARG A 370 -1.74 -1.43 -26.98
CA ARG A 370 -0.37 -1.00 -26.68
C ARG A 370 -0.36 0.49 -26.30
N ALA A 371 0.26 0.84 -25.18
CA ALA A 371 0.73 2.20 -24.95
C ALA A 371 1.91 2.47 -25.90
N ALA A 372 1.73 3.35 -26.88
CA ALA A 372 2.80 3.79 -27.79
C ALA A 372 3.32 5.15 -27.33
N ALA A 373 4.59 5.18 -26.90
CA ALA A 373 5.32 6.43 -26.71
C ALA A 373 5.58 7.07 -28.09
N ARG A 374 4.98 8.25 -28.34
CA ARG A 374 5.28 9.03 -29.55
C ARG A 374 6.61 9.76 -29.39
N ARG A 375 7.60 9.43 -30.22
CA ARG A 375 8.74 10.32 -30.51
C ARG A 375 8.36 11.26 -31.65
N PRO A 376 8.81 12.53 -31.66
CA PRO A 376 8.59 13.41 -32.80
C PRO A 376 9.57 13.06 -33.93
N GLU A 377 9.04 12.73 -35.11
CA GLU A 377 9.80 12.60 -36.34
C GLU A 377 10.18 13.97 -36.90
N GLY A 378 11.45 14.11 -37.30
CA GLY A 378 11.95 15.31 -37.95
C GLY A 378 13.17 15.02 -38.82
N ARG A 379 12.90 14.92 -40.14
CA ARG A 379 13.75 15.25 -41.32
C ARG A 379 14.50 14.13 -42.07
N PRO A 380 14.69 14.33 -43.39
CA PRO A 380 14.51 13.29 -44.40
C PRO A 380 15.81 12.71 -44.97
N ALA A 381 15.61 11.62 -45.71
CA ALA A 381 16.59 10.88 -46.49
C ALA A 381 17.46 11.74 -47.42
N PHE A 382 18.74 11.41 -47.47
CA PHE A 382 19.60 11.63 -48.64
C PHE A 382 20.27 10.31 -49.01
N SER A 383 20.12 9.95 -50.28
CA SER A 383 20.84 8.87 -50.95
C SER A 383 22.23 9.36 -51.37
N ALA A 384 23.22 8.46 -51.34
CA ALA A 384 24.26 8.39 -52.37
C ALA A 384 25.04 7.08 -52.21
N ARG A 385 25.25 6.43 -53.35
CA ARG A 385 26.07 5.24 -53.54
C ARG A 385 27.56 5.53 -53.32
N SER A 386 28.29 4.50 -52.92
CA SER A 386 29.54 4.06 -53.54
C SER A 386 29.64 2.55 -53.33
#